data_AF-A0A2Z6M4S6-F1
#
_entry.id   AF-A0A2Z6M4S6-F1
#
_cell.length_a   1.000
_cell.length_b   1.000
_cell.length_c   1.000
_cell.angle_alpha   90.00
_cell.angle_beta   90.00
_cell.angle_gamma   90.00
#
_symmetry.space_group_name_H-M   'P 1'
#
loop_
_entity.id
_entity.type
_entity.pdbx_description
1 polymer ?
#
loop_
_entity_poly.entity_id
_entity_poly.type
_entity_poly.pdbx_seq_one_letter_code
_entity_poly.pdbx_strand_id
1 'polypeptide(L)' 'MGLAGSNRFGVYEIDFGWGRPEKVEIVSIDRGLTIGLAESKDGRGGVEVGLVLNKHAMDLFSKLFVEGLCAN' A
#
# COMPACT_ATOMS: atom_id res chain seq x y z
N MET A 1 1.10 -14.75 -7.89
CA MET A 1 1.29 -13.43 -7.28
C MET A 1 0.30 -12.49 -7.94
N GLY A 2 -0.55 -11.82 -7.15
CA GLY A 2 -1.63 -10.97 -7.64
C GLY A 2 -1.42 -9.50 -7.29
N LEU A 3 -2.19 -8.64 -7.95
CA LEU A 3 -2.27 -7.22 -7.67
C LEU A 3 -3.72 -6.85 -7.35
N ALA A 4 -3.95 -6.20 -6.23
CA ALA A 4 -5.23 -5.65 -5.86
C ALA A 4 -5.15 -4.12 -5.83
N GLY A 5 -6.16 -3.45 -6.38
CA GLY A 5 -6.21 -2.00 -6.43
C GLY A 5 -5.36 -1.40 -7.56
N SER A 6 -5.20 -0.08 -7.50
CA SER A 6 -4.49 0.74 -8.47
C SER A 6 -4.25 2.11 -7.84
N ASN A 7 -3.12 2.76 -8.16
CA ASN A 7 -2.85 4.13 -7.75
C ASN A 7 -3.67 5.20 -8.51
N ARG A 8 -4.70 4.78 -9.24
CA ARG A 8 -5.59 5.65 -10.02
C ARG A 8 -7.06 5.50 -9.61
N PHE A 9 -7.36 4.72 -8.58
CA PHE A 9 -8.74 4.49 -8.17
C PHE A 9 -9.31 5.64 -7.33
N GLY A 10 -8.47 6.48 -6.71
CA GLY A 10 -8.95 7.65 -5.97
C GLY A 10 -9.73 7.27 -4.72
N VAL A 11 -9.34 6.17 -4.07
CA VAL A 11 -9.96 5.69 -2.83
C VAL A 11 -9.82 6.68 -1.67
N TYR A 12 -8.77 7.51 -1.67
CA TYR A 12 -8.61 8.61 -0.72
C TYR A 12 -9.45 9.86 -1.06
N GLU A 13 -10.12 9.91 -2.22
CA GLU A 13 -11.02 11.01 -2.58
C GLU A 13 -12.46 10.78 -2.10
N ILE A 14 -12.75 9.62 -1.48
CA ILE A 14 -14.07 9.29 -0.97
C ILE A 14 -14.36 10.12 0.29
N ASP A 15 -15.29 11.06 0.18
CA ASP A 15 -15.74 11.90 1.31
C ASP A 15 -17.23 11.68 1.57
N PHE A 16 -17.56 11.24 2.79
CA PHE A 16 -18.93 11.04 3.26
C PHE A 16 -19.53 12.26 3.98
N GLY A 17 -18.80 13.39 4.02
CA GLY A 17 -19.17 14.62 4.73
C GLY A 17 -18.33 14.89 5.99
N TRP A 18 -17.34 14.04 6.29
CA TRP A 18 -16.43 14.19 7.44
C TRP A 18 -14.98 14.43 7.01
N GLY A 19 -14.74 14.60 5.71
CA GLY A 19 -13.41 14.70 5.13
C GLY A 19 -12.93 13.37 4.56
N ARG A 20 -11.77 13.44 3.90
CA ARG A 20 -11.12 12.32 3.22
C ARG A 20 -10.65 11.24 4.22
N PRO A 21 -10.51 9.97 3.79
CA PRO A 21 -10.10 8.89 4.67
C PRO A 21 -8.71 9.11 5.25
N GLU A 22 -8.53 8.75 6.51
CA GLU A 22 -7.22 8.83 7.16
C GLU A 22 -6.24 7.77 6.64
N LYS A 23 -6.76 6.56 6.34
CA LYS A 23 -6.04 5.40 5.82
C LYS A 23 -6.98 4.51 5.01
N VAL A 24 -6.48 3.91 3.94
CA VAL A 24 -7.16 2.86 3.17
C VAL A 24 -6.37 1.56 3.21
N GLU A 25 -7.04 0.43 3.41
CA GLU A 25 -6.45 -0.92 3.42
C GLU A 25 -7.30 -1.89 2.60
N ILE A 26 -6.65 -2.69 1.75
CA ILE A 26 -7.31 -3.77 0.99
C ILE A 26 -7.16 -5.05 1.80
N VAL A 27 -8.08 -5.28 2.73
CA VAL A 27 -7.94 -6.39 3.72
C VAL A 27 -7.85 -7.78 3.07
N SER A 28 -8.44 -7.99 1.90
CA SER A 28 -8.48 -9.29 1.21
C SER A 28 -7.15 -9.74 0.61
N ILE A 29 -6.11 -8.90 0.66
CA ILE A 29 -4.76 -9.29 0.19
C ILE A 29 -4.11 -10.33 1.09
N ASP A 30 -4.61 -10.52 2.32
CA ASP A 30 -4.16 -11.55 3.27
C ASP A 30 -4.40 -12.99 2.80
N ARG A 31 -5.37 -13.20 1.89
CA ARG A 31 -5.81 -14.54 1.45
C ARG A 31 -4.86 -15.23 0.46
N GLY A 32 -3.77 -14.57 0.07
CA GLY A 32 -2.82 -15.14 -0.87
C GLY A 32 -1.60 -14.25 -1.08
N LEU A 33 -0.81 -14.57 -2.11
CA LEU A 33 0.36 -13.76 -2.49
C LEU A 33 -0.09 -12.57 -3.33
N THR A 34 -0.78 -11.60 -2.71
CA THR A 34 -1.33 -10.41 -3.38
C THR A 34 -0.74 -9.13 -2.78
N ILE A 35 -0.38 -8.19 -3.64
CA ILE A 35 0.08 -6.85 -3.25
C ILE A 35 -1.09 -5.88 -3.43
N GLY A 36 -1.35 -5.04 -2.43
CA GLY A 36 -2.29 -3.93 -2.53
C GLY A 36 -1.62 -2.68 -3.11
N LEU A 37 -2.31 -1.96 -3.99
CA LEU A 37 -1.87 -0.65 -4.49
C LEU A 37 -2.98 0.39 -4.36
N ALA A 38 -2.61 1.57 -3.88
CA ALA A 38 -3.43 2.77 -3.84
C ALA A 38 -2.59 4.02 -4.12
N GLU A 39 -3.24 5.14 -4.45
CA GLU A 39 -2.56 6.43 -4.50
C GLU A 39 -2.06 6.85 -3.11
N SER A 40 -1.01 7.66 -3.06
CA SER A 40 -0.61 8.29 -1.80
C SER A 40 -1.69 9.25 -1.32
N LYS A 41 -2.02 9.16 -0.03
CA LYS A 41 -2.96 10.07 0.63
C LYS A 41 -2.63 11.55 0.40
N ASP A 42 -1.35 11.92 0.39
CA ASP A 42 -0.89 13.30 0.27
C ASP A 42 -1.04 13.89 -1.15
N GLY A 43 -1.36 13.05 -2.14
CA GLY A 43 -1.55 13.45 -3.53
C GLY A 43 -0.27 13.92 -4.24
N ARG A 44 0.92 13.72 -3.66
CA ARG A 44 2.19 14.24 -4.22
C ARG A 44 2.85 13.31 -5.23
N GLY A 45 2.04 12.49 -5.91
CA GLY A 45 2.51 11.52 -6.91
C GLY A 45 3.12 10.25 -6.32
N GLY A 46 3.04 10.05 -5.01
CA GLY A 46 3.44 8.81 -4.36
C GLY A 46 2.45 7.65 -4.56
N VAL A 47 2.86 6.46 -4.16
CA VAL A 47 2.05 5.22 -4.19
C VAL A 47 2.12 4.56 -2.82
N GLU A 48 0.97 4.09 -2.32
CA GLU A 48 0.92 3.21 -1.17
C GLU A 48 0.91 1.75 -1.61
N VAL A 49 1.79 0.94 -1.01
CA VAL A 49 1.92 -0.49 -1.28
C VAL A 49 1.52 -1.26 -0.02
N GLY A 50 0.42 -2.01 -0.10
CA GLY A 50 -0.07 -2.87 0.99
C GLY A 50 0.49 -4.29 0.88
N LEU A 51 0.98 -4.82 2.00
CA LEU A 51 1.57 -6.17 2.08
C LEU A 51 1.13 -6.84 3.38
N VAL A 52 0.79 -8.13 3.30
CA VAL A 52 0.54 -8.99 4.46
C VAL A 52 1.49 -10.17 4.38
N LEU A 53 2.44 -10.22 5.32
CA LEU A 53 3.49 -11.25 5.40
C LEU A 53 3.65 -11.70 6.84
N ASN A 54 4.18 -12.91 7.04
CA ASN A 54 4.66 -13.34 8.36
C ASN A 54 5.74 -12.39 8.87
N LYS A 55 5.82 -12.20 10.19
CA LYS A 55 6.71 -11.22 10.82
C LYS A 55 8.16 -11.28 10.30
N HIS A 56 8.77 -12.47 10.27
CA HIS A 56 10.15 -12.62 9.81
C HIS A 56 10.35 -12.21 8.34
N ALA A 57 9.36 -12.47 7.49
CA ALA A 57 9.39 -12.06 6.09
C ALA A 57 9.17 -10.55 5.93
N MET A 58 8.29 -9.95 6.73
CA MET A 58 8.11 -8.49 6.75
C MET A 58 9.37 -7.78 7.22
N ASP A 59 10.01 -8.26 8.29
CA ASP A 59 11.24 -7.67 8.83
C ASP A 59 12.37 -7.70 7.77
N LEU A 60 12.49 -8.79 7.00
CA LEU A 60 13.42 -8.90 5.87
C LEU A 60 13.04 -7.97 4.71
N PHE A 61 11.75 -7.94 4.33
CA PHE A 61 11.26 -7.08 3.26
C PHE A 61 11.55 -5.60 3.56
N SER A 62 11.23 -5.12 4.76
CA SER A 62 11.46 -3.72 5.16
C SER A 62 12.94 -3.34 5.05
N LYS A 63 13.85 -4.23 5.45
CA LYS A 63 15.29 -4.01 5.30
C LYS A 63 15.70 -3.89 3.83
N LEU A 64 15.35 -4.89 3.02
CA LEU A 64 15.71 -4.93 1.59
C LEU A 64 15.10 -3.77 0.80
N PHE A 65 13.86 -3.39 1.11
CA PHE A 65 13.16 -2.30 0.44
C PHE A 65 13.86 -0.96 0.69
N VAL A 66 14.24 -0.66 1.93
CA VAL A 66 14.96 0.57 2.27
C VAL A 66 16.37 0.55 1.68
N GLU A 67 17.11 -0.56 1.81
CA GLU A 67 18.45 -0.70 1.23
C GLU A 67 18.43 -0.47 -0.28
N GLY A 68 17.47 -1.05 -1.00
CA GLY A 68 17.32 -0.89 -2.44
C GLY A 68 16.97 0.52 -2.89
N LEU A 69 16.26 1.31 -2.07
CA LEU A 69 15.98 2.71 -2.35
C LEU A 69 17.15 3.63 -2.02
N CYS A 70 18.02 3.24 -1.08
CA CYS A 70 19.19 4.01 -0.69
C CYS A 70 20.44 3.69 -1.54
N ALA A 71 20.48 2.53 -2.19
CA ALA A 71 21.53 2.16 -3.13
C ALA A 71 21.28 2.82 -4.50
N ASN A 72 21.80 4.03 -4.69
CA ASN A 72 21.90 4.66 -6.01
C ASN A 72 23.04 4.06 -6.83
#